data_AF-A0A662C2T2-F1
#
_entry.id   AF-A0A662C2T2-F1
#
_cell.length_a   1.000
_cell.length_b   1.000
_cell.length_c   1.000
_cell.angle_alpha   90.00
_cell.angle_beta   90.00
_cell.angle_gamma   90.00
#
_symmetry.space_group_name_H-M   'P 1'
#
loop_
_entity.id
_entity.type
_entity.pdbx_description
1 polymer ?
#
loop_
_entity_poly.entity_id
_entity_poly.type
_entity_poly.pdbx_seq_one_letter_code
_entity_poly.pdbx_strand_id
1 'polypeptide(L)'
;MNRIKETIEFDFIKLKRTECYGTCPVYKVKIYSNGIVEYNGVMFVKKTGSYQWKIDEKAVKLLNEYIKKYGYFGIKKKEPTQIMTDHP
;
A
#
# COMPACT_ATOMS: atom_id res chain seq x y z
N MET A 1 30.34 -13.37 -12.66
CA MET A 1 29.49 -12.85 -11.57
C MET A 1 28.29 -12.14 -12.20
N ASN A 2 27.27 -12.91 -12.60
CA ASN A 2 26.12 -12.37 -13.32
C ASN A 2 25.11 -11.80 -12.31
N ARG A 3 25.03 -10.47 -12.22
CA ARG A 3 23.95 -9.79 -11.50
C ARG A 3 22.67 -9.92 -12.32
N ILE A 4 21.86 -10.92 -12.00
CA ILE A 4 20.46 -10.94 -12.45
C ILE A 4 19.81 -9.70 -11.80
N LYS A 5 19.41 -8.71 -12.61
CA LYS A 5 18.67 -7.54 -12.12
C LYS A 5 17.33 -8.07 -11.61
N GLU A 6 17.09 -7.93 -10.32
CA GLU A 6 15.84 -8.30 -9.71
C GLU A 6 14.72 -7.38 -10.22
N THR A 7 13.70 -7.95 -10.87
CA THR A 7 12.58 -7.19 -11.44
C THR A 7 11.57 -6.84 -10.35
N ILE A 8 11.20 -5.56 -10.28
CA ILE A 8 10.12 -5.04 -9.44
C ILE A 8 8.79 -5.21 -10.19
N GLU A 9 7.78 -5.83 -9.58
CA GLU A 9 6.49 -6.18 -10.21
C GLU A 9 5.38 -5.14 -10.03
N PHE A 10 5.65 -4.06 -9.31
CA PHE A 10 4.70 -2.98 -9.09
C PHE A 10 5.26 -1.66 -9.57
N ASP A 11 4.41 -0.76 -10.08
CA ASP A 11 4.78 0.63 -10.33
C ASP A 11 4.63 1.48 -9.06
N PHE A 12 3.53 1.26 -8.35
CA PHE A 12 3.29 1.84 -7.04
C PHE A 12 2.35 0.97 -6.19
N ILE A 13 2.46 1.12 -4.87
CA ILE A 13 1.53 0.56 -3.88
C ILE A 13 0.80 1.74 -3.25
N LYS A 14 -0.52 1.65 -3.09
CA LYS A 14 -1.33 2.69 -2.47
C LYS A 14 -2.19 2.11 -1.35
N LEU A 15 -2.18 2.77 -0.20
CA LEU A 15 -3.06 2.48 0.93
C LEU A 15 -3.80 3.76 1.33
N LYS A 16 -5.11 3.65 1.51
CA LYS A 16 -5.98 4.73 1.99
C LYS A 16 -6.77 4.22 3.19
N ARG A 17 -6.74 4.97 4.28
CA ARG A 17 -7.70 4.82 5.39
C ARG A 17 -8.67 6.00 5.36
N THR A 18 -9.96 5.68 5.36
CA THR A 18 -11.06 6.65 5.39
C THR A 18 -11.51 6.92 6.81
N GLU A 19 -12.38 7.92 6.96
CA GLU A 19 -13.04 8.24 8.22
C GLU A 19 -13.94 7.09 8.73
N CYS A 20 -14.17 7.10 10.04
CA CYS A 20 -15.07 6.20 10.77
C CYS A 20 -15.75 7.01 11.90
N TYR A 21 -16.75 6.44 12.59
CA TYR A 21 -17.45 7.13 13.69
C TYR A 21 -16.60 7.45 14.93
N GLY A 22 -15.41 6.87 15.03
CA GLY A 22 -14.47 7.10 16.14
C GLY A 22 -13.19 7.83 15.69
N THR A 23 -12.09 7.54 16.36
CA THR A 23 -10.78 8.18 16.13
C THR A 23 -9.90 7.42 15.14
N CYS A 24 -10.50 6.77 14.13
CA CYS A 24 -9.73 6.02 13.16
C CYS A 24 -8.77 6.96 12.40
N PRO A 25 -7.48 6.61 12.27
CA PRO A 25 -6.53 7.42 11.50
C PRO A 25 -6.94 7.56 10.04
N VAL A 26 -7.04 8.80 9.56
CA VAL A 26 -7.36 9.12 8.17
C VAL A 26 -6.10 9.56 7.45
N TYR A 27 -5.67 8.77 6.47
CA TYR A 27 -4.48 9.07 5.67
C TYR A 27 -4.47 8.35 4.32
N LYS A 28 -3.59 8.83 3.44
CA LYS A 28 -3.20 8.19 2.18
C LYS A 28 -1.69 8.02 2.17
N VAL A 29 -1.21 6.87 1.71
CA VAL A 29 0.20 6.63 1.41
C VAL A 29 0.33 5.99 0.04
N LYS A 30 1.29 6.46 -0.76
CA LYS A 30 1.66 5.91 -2.06
C LYS A 30 3.17 5.69 -2.09
N ILE A 31 3.59 4.46 -2.39
CA ILE A 31 4.99 4.05 -2.46
C ILE A 31 5.28 3.68 -3.90
N TYR A 32 6.19 4.39 -4.57
CA TYR A 32 6.60 4.10 -5.94
C TYR A 32 7.74 3.08 -5.96
N SER A 33 7.88 2.36 -7.07
CA SER A 33 8.94 1.37 -7.30
C SER A 33 10.35 1.94 -7.30
N ASN A 34 10.49 3.25 -7.49
CA ASN A 34 11.76 3.98 -7.35
C ASN A 34 12.09 4.38 -5.89
N GLY A 35 11.26 3.98 -4.93
CA GLY A 35 11.41 4.26 -3.50
C GLY A 35 10.87 5.61 -3.04
N ILE A 36 10.26 6.43 -3.91
CA ILE A 36 9.57 7.64 -3.46
C ILE A 36 8.31 7.25 -2.67
N VAL A 37 8.09 7.91 -1.54
CA VAL A 37 6.86 7.77 -0.74
C VAL A 37 6.17 9.11 -0.64
N GLU A 38 4.90 9.14 -1.02
CA GLU A 38 3.98 10.26 -0.77
C GLU A 38 3.03 9.87 0.36
N TYR A 39 2.93 10.71 1.38
CA TYR A 39 2.01 10.53 2.50
C TYR A 39 1.18 11.79 2.68
N ASN A 40 -0.11 11.62 2.92
CA ASN A 40 -1.02 12.70 3.29
C ASN A 40 -1.83 12.25 4.50
N GLY A 41 -1.53 12.84 5.66
CA GLY A 41 -2.27 12.64 6.90
C GLY A 41 -3.36 13.70 7.04
N VAL A 42 -4.58 13.29 7.42
CA VAL A 42 -5.74 14.19 7.52
C VAL A 42 -6.12 14.41 8.99
N MET A 43 -6.55 13.37 9.70
CA MET A 43 -7.01 13.47 11.10
C MET A 43 -6.72 12.18 11.87
N PHE A 44 -6.65 12.30 13.21
CA PHE A 44 -6.30 11.22 14.13
C PHE A 44 -4.98 10.51 13.78
N VAL A 45 -4.00 11.27 13.28
CA VAL A 45 -2.66 10.80 12.91
C VAL A 45 -1.60 11.65 13.60
N LYS A 46 -0.42 11.07 13.84
CA LYS A 46 0.71 11.78 14.46
C LYS A 46 1.25 12.92 13.59
N LYS A 47 1.19 12.79 12.26
CA LYS A 47 1.64 13.79 11.30
C LYS A 47 0.51 14.13 10.34
N THR A 48 0.01 15.35 10.39
CA THR A 48 -1.01 15.88 9.48
C THR A 48 -0.37 16.68 8.35
N GLY A 49 -1.00 16.70 7.19
CA GLY A 49 -0.47 17.36 5.98
C GLY A 49 0.25 16.40 5.03
N SER A 50 0.85 16.97 4.00
CA SER A 50 1.53 16.23 2.92
C SER A 50 3.03 16.14 3.18
N TYR A 51 3.58 14.94 3.02
CA TYR A 51 4.98 14.65 3.22
C TYR A 51 5.49 13.76 2.10
N GLN A 52 6.76 13.94 1.74
CA GLN A 52 7.45 13.12 0.78
C GLN A 52 8.82 12.73 1.33
N TRP A 53 9.20 11.47 1.17
CA TRP A 53 10.54 11.00 1.48
C TRP A 53 10.93 9.86 0.54
N LYS A 54 12.18 9.42 0.64
CA LYS A 54 12.69 8.27 -0.12
C LYS A 54 13.07 7.16 0.85
N ILE A 55 12.70 5.93 0.51
CA ILE A 55 13.12 4.72 1.22
C ILE A 55 14.24 4.01 0.47
N ASP A 56 15.02 3.21 1.19
CA ASP A 56 16.13 2.47 0.61
C ASP A 56 15.66 1.39 -0.38
N GLU A 57 16.52 1.08 -1.35
CA GLU A 57 16.28 0.03 -2.33
C GLU A 57 15.99 -1.34 -1.68
N LYS A 58 16.60 -1.61 -0.50
CA LYS A 58 16.33 -2.84 0.28
C LYS A 58 14.87 -2.94 0.71
N ALA A 59 14.26 -1.82 1.11
CA ALA A 59 12.85 -1.80 1.51
C ALA A 59 11.91 -2.01 0.30
N VAL A 60 12.24 -1.43 -0.85
CA VAL A 60 11.51 -1.65 -2.11
C VAL A 60 11.57 -3.12 -2.51
N LYS A 61 12.75 -3.75 -2.44
CA LYS A 61 12.92 -5.18 -2.72
C LYS A 61 12.11 -6.05 -1.77
N LEU A 62 12.14 -5.76 -0.47
CA LEU A 62 11.34 -6.49 0.50
C LEU A 62 9.83 -6.40 0.21
N LEU A 63 9.32 -5.23 -0.18
CA LEU A 63 7.92 -5.07 -0.61
C LEU A 63 7.61 -5.91 -1.84
N ASN A 64 8.51 -5.91 -2.82
CA ASN A 64 8.39 -6.72 -4.04
C ASN A 64 8.36 -8.22 -3.74
N GLU A 65 9.23 -8.70 -2.85
CA GLU A 65 9.26 -10.09 -2.39
C GLU A 65 7.93 -10.50 -1.75
N TYR A 66 7.34 -9.65 -0.90
CA TYR A 66 6.04 -9.94 -0.30
C TYR A 66 4.92 -9.99 -1.35
N ILE A 67 4.88 -9.04 -2.29
CA ILE A 67 3.90 -9.02 -3.38
C ILE A 67 3.95 -10.32 -4.18
N LYS A 68 5.17 -10.77 -4.55
CA LYS A 68 5.42 -12.04 -5.24
C LYS A 68 4.99 -13.24 -4.41
N LYS A 69 5.45 -13.30 -3.15
CA LYS A 69 5.19 -14.41 -2.23
C LYS A 69 3.70 -14.67 -2.05
N TYR A 70 2.88 -13.61 -1.98
CA TYR A 70 1.43 -13.73 -1.83
C TYR A 70 0.67 -13.78 -3.16
N GLY A 71 1.37 -13.74 -4.30
CA GLY A 71 0.75 -13.79 -5.62
C GLY A 71 -0.30 -12.70 -5.81
N TYR A 72 -0.04 -11.48 -5.30
CA TYR A 72 -1.05 -10.43 -5.19
C TYR A 72 -1.72 -10.11 -6.53
N PHE A 73 -0.94 -10.04 -7.61
CA PHE A 73 -1.46 -9.79 -8.96
C PHE A 73 -2.18 -10.99 -9.59
N GLY A 74 -2.10 -12.17 -8.98
CA GLY A 74 -2.86 -13.36 -9.36
C GLY A 74 -4.23 -13.47 -8.67
N ILE A 75 -4.57 -12.55 -7.75
CA ILE A 75 -5.85 -12.56 -7.05
C ILE A 75 -6.96 -12.22 -8.05
N LYS A 76 -7.79 -13.21 -8.39
CA LYS A 76 -8.99 -13.01 -9.19
C LYS A 76 -10.07 -12.38 -8.33
N LYS A 77 -10.68 -11.30 -8.82
CA LYS A 77 -11.86 -10.70 -8.20
C LYS A 77 -12.96 -11.76 -8.13
N LYS A 78 -13.38 -12.14 -6.92
CA LYS A 78 -14.65 -12.86 -6.77
C LYS A 78 -15.78 -11.87 -6.96
N GLU A 79 -16.74 -12.21 -7.81
CA GLU A 79 -18.03 -11.53 -7.83
C GLU A 79 -18.66 -11.68 -6.43
N PRO A 80 -19.32 -10.64 -5.90
CA PRO A 80 -19.92 -10.72 -4.58
C PRO A 80 -21.00 -11.80 -4.59
N THR A 81 -20.72 -12.93 -3.95
CA THR A 81 -21.61 -14.11 -3.96
C THR A 81 -22.77 -13.98 -2.99
N GLN A 82 -22.73 -13.02 -2.05
CA GLN A 82 -23.80 -12.74 -1.09
C GLN A 82 -23.83 -11.25 -0.75
N ILE A 83 -25.05 -10.70 -0.65
CA ILE A 83 -25.27 -9.44 0.07
C ILE A 83 -25.10 -9.77 1.54
N MET A 84 -23.92 -9.52 2.10
CA MET A 84 -23.70 -9.60 3.54
C MET A 84 -24.24 -8.32 4.16
N THR A 85 -25.38 -8.43 4.86
CA THR A 85 -25.92 -7.35 5.69
C THR A 85 -25.44 -7.59 7.11
N ASP A 86 -24.60 -6.68 7.60
CA ASP A 86 -24.07 -6.65 8.97
C ASP A 86 -24.95 -5.82 9.92
N HIS A 87 -26.20 -5.55 9.54
CA HIS A 87 -27.17 -4.77 10.30
C HIS A 87 -28.49 -5.56 10.45
N PRO A 88 -29.02 -5.76 11.68
CA PRO A 88 -30.37 -6.29 11.87
C PRO A 88 -31.45 -5.30 11.38
#